data_AF-A0A7J8DNE4-F1
#
_entry.id   AF-A0A7J8DNE4-F1
#
_cell.length_a   1.000
_cell.length_b   1.000
_cell.length_c   1.000
_cell.angle_alpha   90.00
_cell.angle_beta   90.00
_cell.angle_gamma   90.00
#
_symmetry.space_group_name_H-M   'P 1'
#
loop_
_entity.id
_entity.type
_entity.pdbx_description
1 polymer ?
#
loop_
_entity_poly.entity_id
_entity_poly.type
_entity_poly.pdbx_seq_one_letter_code
_entity_poly.pdbx_strand_id
1 'polypeptide(L)'
;MAAAEEPKPKKLKVEAQLSENILFGMGNPLLDITAVVDKNFLDKYSLKANDQILAEDKHKELFNELVKKFKVEYHAGGSTQNSMKVAQKPDDQLHVVFLYCFKL
;
A
#
# COMPACT_ATOMS: atom_id res chain seq x y z
N MET A 1 30.74 1.12 48.72
CA MET A 1 29.64 1.68 47.90
C MET A 1 30.25 2.58 46.83
N ALA A 2 30.30 2.10 45.60
CA ALA A 2 30.48 2.93 44.42
C ALA A 2 29.63 2.25 43.33
N ALA A 3 28.40 2.72 43.17
CA ALA A 3 27.53 2.29 42.08
C ALA A 3 28.07 2.94 40.80
N ALA A 4 28.54 2.12 39.86
CA ALA A 4 28.84 2.56 38.51
C ALA A 4 27.52 2.92 37.83
N GLU A 5 27.32 4.19 37.52
CA GLU A 5 26.17 4.68 36.77
C GLU A 5 26.40 4.35 35.29
N GLU A 6 25.54 3.50 34.72
CA GLU A 6 25.59 3.14 33.30
C GLU A 6 25.27 4.36 32.41
N PRO A 7 26.00 4.58 31.31
CA PRO A 7 25.73 5.71 30.42
C PRO A 7 24.45 5.45 29.62
N LYS A 8 23.38 6.20 29.92
CA LYS A 8 22.16 6.24 29.10
C LYS A 8 22.48 6.65 27.66
N PRO A 9 21.91 5.97 26.64
CA PRO A 9 22.15 6.31 25.24
C PRO A 9 21.52 7.67 24.94
N LYS A 10 22.36 8.66 24.63
CA LYS A 10 21.93 9.95 24.09
C LYS A 10 21.27 9.68 22.73
N LYS A 11 19.95 9.86 22.65
CA LYS A 11 19.25 9.90 21.35
C LYS A 11 19.81 11.08 20.56
N LEU A 12 20.74 10.79 19.64
CA LEU A 12 21.18 11.73 18.62
C LEU A 12 19.97 12.02 17.72
N LYS A 13 19.39 13.21 17.88
CA LYS A 13 18.40 13.74 16.95
C LYS A 13 19.18 14.19 15.72
N VAL A 14 19.39 13.25 14.79
CA VAL A 14 19.95 13.57 13.47
C VAL A 14 18.79 14.17 12.66
N GLU A 15 18.64 15.48 12.73
CA GLU A 15 17.81 16.22 11.76
C GLU A 15 18.61 16.32 10.46
N ALA A 16 18.66 15.22 9.71
CA ALA A 16 19.20 15.24 8.36
C ALA A 16 18.18 15.96 7.46
N GLN A 17 18.55 17.13 6.94
CA GLN A 17 17.80 17.74 5.86
C GLN A 17 17.92 16.86 4.63
N LEU A 18 16.84 16.16 4.29
CA LEU A 18 16.78 15.32 3.11
C LEU A 18 16.50 16.20 1.89
N SER A 19 17.20 15.96 0.79
CA SER A 19 16.89 16.63 -0.47
C SER A 19 15.54 16.17 -1.00
N GLU A 20 14.83 17.05 -1.69
CA GLU A 20 13.64 16.65 -2.43
C GLU A 20 13.96 15.47 -3.39
N ASN A 21 13.01 14.56 -3.57
CA ASN A 21 13.08 13.45 -4.52
C ASN A 21 14.16 12.40 -4.20
N ILE A 22 14.59 12.32 -2.93
CA ILE A 22 15.58 11.33 -2.50
C ILE A 22 15.06 9.88 -2.58
N LEU A 23 13.74 9.69 -2.52
CA LEU A 23 13.10 8.39 -2.63
C LEU A 23 12.40 8.26 -3.98
N PHE A 24 12.82 7.26 -4.74
CA PHE A 24 12.25 6.91 -6.03
C PHE A 24 11.56 5.55 -5.96
N GLY A 25 10.28 5.53 -6.34
CA GLY A 25 9.48 4.31 -6.45
C GLY A 25 8.99 4.08 -7.87
N MET A 26 9.17 2.87 -8.38
CA MET A 26 8.58 2.45 -9.64
C MET A 26 7.71 1.22 -9.41
N GLY A 27 6.52 1.21 -10.01
CA GLY A 27 5.61 0.09 -9.88
C GLY A 27 4.33 0.30 -10.68
N ASN A 28 3.42 -0.65 -10.51
CA ASN A 28 2.11 -0.61 -11.15
C ASN A 28 1.14 0.17 -10.25
N PRO A 29 0.67 1.36 -10.65
CA PRO A 29 -0.43 1.98 -9.93
C PRO A 29 -1.67 1.12 -10.16
N LEU A 30 -2.31 0.68 -9.07
CA LEU A 30 -3.54 -0.08 -9.15
C LEU A 30 -4.66 0.72 -8.49
N LEU A 31 -5.89 0.52 -8.95
CA LEU A 31 -7.08 1.02 -8.25
C LEU A 31 -7.62 -0.11 -7.39
N ASP A 32 -7.49 0.02 -6.08
CA ASP A 32 -8.06 -0.94 -5.14
C ASP A 32 -9.56 -0.68 -5.04
N ILE A 33 -10.36 -1.71 -5.35
CA ILE A 33 -11.81 -1.71 -5.16
C ILE A 33 -12.10 -2.62 -3.96
N THR A 34 -12.51 -2.03 -2.85
CA THR A 34 -12.77 -2.75 -1.60
C THR A 34 -14.27 -2.86 -1.37
N ALA A 35 -14.74 -4.05 -1.01
CA ALA A 35 -16.14 -4.30 -0.67
C ALA A 35 -16.24 -5.40 0.38
N VAL A 36 -17.27 -5.34 1.23
CA VAL A 36 -17.63 -6.45 2.11
C VAL A 36 -18.50 -7.42 1.30
N VAL A 37 -18.02 -8.64 1.09
CA VAL A 37 -18.69 -9.67 0.27
C VAL A 37 -18.98 -10.94 1.07
N ASP A 38 -19.96 -11.72 0.59
CA ASP A 38 -20.32 -13.00 1.18
C ASP A 38 -19.44 -14.16 0.69
N LYS A 39 -19.36 -15.25 1.47
CA LYS A 39 -18.61 -16.46 1.09
C LYS A 39 -19.05 -17.05 -0.26
N ASN A 40 -20.36 -17.01 -0.54
CA ASN A 40 -20.91 -17.48 -1.82
C ASN A 40 -20.32 -16.74 -3.02
N PHE A 41 -19.96 -15.46 -2.86
CA PHE A 41 -19.31 -14.67 -3.93
C PHE A 41 -17.87 -15.13 -4.15
N LEU A 42 -17.14 -15.40 -3.08
CA LEU A 42 -15.77 -15.94 -3.15
C LEU A 42 -15.76 -17.31 -3.83
N ASP A 43 -16.67 -18.20 -3.45
CA ASP A 43 -16.78 -19.54 -4.02
C ASP A 43 -17.12 -19.49 -5.52
N LYS A 44 -18.01 -18.59 -5.95
CA LYS A 44 -18.39 -18.40 -7.36
C LYS A 44 -17.17 -18.13 -8.26
N TYR A 45 -16.21 -17.35 -7.77
CA TYR A 45 -14.99 -17.03 -8.51
C TYR A 45 -13.78 -17.88 -8.09
N SER A 46 -13.99 -18.92 -7.28
CA SER A 46 -12.92 -19.78 -6.74
C SER A 46 -11.81 -19.00 -6.02
N LEU A 47 -12.20 -17.94 -5.29
CA LEU A 47 -11.28 -17.10 -4.54
C LEU A 47 -11.09 -17.65 -3.13
N LYS A 48 -9.84 -17.80 -2.69
CA LYS A 48 -9.54 -18.11 -1.30
C LYS A 48 -9.55 -16.83 -0.47
N ALA A 49 -9.88 -16.95 0.81
CA ALA A 49 -9.76 -15.84 1.74
C ALA A 49 -8.28 -15.42 1.86
N ASN A 50 -7.99 -14.12 1.72
CA ASN A 50 -6.65 -13.51 1.74
C ASN A 50 -5.72 -13.93 0.58
N ASP A 51 -6.29 -14.34 -0.57
CA ASP A 51 -5.47 -14.65 -1.74
C ASP A 51 -5.08 -13.39 -2.52
N GLN A 52 -3.91 -13.43 -3.16
CA GLN A 52 -3.45 -12.39 -4.08
C GLN A 52 -3.13 -13.02 -5.43
N ILE A 53 -4.11 -12.96 -6.33
CA ILE A 53 -4.03 -13.58 -7.65
C ILE A 53 -4.12 -12.51 -8.74
N LEU A 54 -3.53 -12.81 -9.90
CA LEU A 54 -3.75 -12.02 -11.11
C LEU A 54 -5.10 -12.39 -11.71
N ALA A 55 -5.83 -11.39 -12.20
CA ALA A 55 -7.12 -11.60 -12.83
C ALA A 55 -6.96 -12.37 -14.16
N GLU A 56 -7.29 -13.66 -14.16
CA GLU A 56 -7.60 -14.43 -15.37
C GLU A 56 -8.91 -13.96 -16.05
N ASP A 57 -9.19 -14.42 -17.28
CA ASP A 57 -10.38 -14.04 -18.06
C ASP A 57 -11.70 -14.28 -17.32
N LYS A 58 -11.78 -15.33 -16.49
CA LYS A 58 -12.96 -15.65 -15.65
C LYS A 58 -13.27 -14.58 -14.59
N HIS A 59 -12.29 -13.74 -14.24
CA HIS A 59 -12.45 -12.68 -13.24
C HIS A 59 -12.82 -11.33 -13.87
N LYS A 60 -12.92 -11.21 -15.19
CA LYS A 60 -13.28 -9.93 -15.85
C LYS A 60 -14.67 -9.45 -15.44
N GLU A 61 -15.63 -10.36 -15.30
CA GLU A 61 -16.99 -10.03 -14.88
C GLU A 61 -17.11 -9.74 -13.38
N LEU A 62 -16.12 -10.16 -12.57
CA LEU A 62 -16.10 -9.96 -11.13
C LEU A 62 -16.20 -8.48 -10.77
N PHE A 63 -15.40 -7.62 -11.42
CA PHE A 63 -15.38 -6.20 -11.13
C PHE A 63 -16.73 -5.53 -11.38
N ASN A 64 -17.40 -5.89 -12.47
CA ASN A 64 -18.72 -5.35 -12.81
C ASN A 64 -19.81 -5.82 -11.84
N GLU A 65 -19.78 -7.09 -11.40
CA GLU A 65 -20.72 -7.58 -10.38
C GLU A 65 -20.46 -6.95 -9.01
N LEU A 66 -19.19 -6.77 -8.65
CA LEU A 66 -18.79 -6.20 -7.36
C LEU A 66 -19.34 -4.78 -7.18
N VAL A 67 -19.13 -3.91 -8.18
CA VAL A 67 -19.58 -2.51 -8.16
C VAL A 67 -21.11 -2.37 -8.19
N LYS A 68 -21.82 -3.33 -8.80
CA LYS A 68 -23.28 -3.30 -8.89
C LYS A 68 -23.98 -3.87 -7.65
N LYS A 69 -23.44 -4.93 -7.05
CA LYS A 69 -24.09 -5.66 -5.95
C LYS A 69 -23.68 -5.18 -4.57
N PHE A 70 -22.46 -4.66 -4.43
CA PHE A 70 -21.91 -4.28 -3.13
C PHE A 70 -21.61 -2.79 -3.07
N LYS A 71 -21.60 -2.26 -1.85
CA LYS A 71 -21.08 -0.92 -1.60
C LYS A 71 -19.55 -0.99 -1.69
N VAL A 72 -19.00 -0.37 -2.73
CA VAL A 72 -17.55 -0.36 -3.00
C VAL A 72 -16.91 0.94 -2.50
N GLU A 73 -15.67 0.83 -2.04
CA GLU A 73 -14.78 1.94 -1.74
C GLU A 73 -13.58 1.88 -2.68
N TYR A 74 -13.15 3.05 -3.15
CA TYR A 74 -12.05 3.18 -4.10
C TYR A 74 -10.83 3.79 -3.43
N HIS A 75 -9.70 3.08 -3.50
CA HIS A 75 -8.44 3.54 -2.95
C HIS A 75 -7.34 3.45 -4.01
N ALA A 76 -6.44 4.42 -4.01
CA ALA A 76 -5.23 4.32 -4.83
C ALA A 76 -4.32 3.24 -4.22
N GLY A 77 -4.14 2.15 -4.96
CA GLY A 77 -3.46 0.93 -4.54
C GLY A 77 -2.16 0.67 -5.28
N GLY A 78 -1.70 -0.57 -5.19
CA GLY A 78 -0.41 -1.01 -5.74
C GLY A 78 0.67 -1.07 -4.66
N SER A 79 1.43 -2.17 -4.64
CA SER A 79 2.39 -2.50 -3.57
C SER A 79 3.44 -1.39 -3.36
N THR A 80 4.08 -0.94 -4.44
CA THR A 80 5.06 0.16 -4.39
C THR A 80 4.43 1.45 -3.89
N GLN A 81 3.23 1.79 -4.40
CA GLN A 81 2.54 3.01 -4.02
C GLN A 81 2.15 3.01 -2.54
N ASN A 82 1.67 1.89 -2.01
CA ASN A 82 1.33 1.74 -0.60
C ASN A 82 2.55 1.91 0.31
N SER A 83 3.67 1.29 -0.04
CA SER A 83 4.92 1.40 0.72
C SER A 83 5.41 2.84 0.81
N MET A 84 5.21 3.60 -0.26
CA MET A 84 5.77 4.92 -0.36
C MET A 84 4.88 6.02 0.20
N LYS A 85 3.55 5.83 0.19
CA LYS A 85 2.64 6.64 1.01
C LYS A 85 3.01 6.59 2.48
N VAL A 86 3.44 5.43 2.97
CA VAL A 86 3.91 5.27 4.35
C VAL A 86 5.28 5.93 4.56
N ALA A 87 6.14 5.94 3.53
CA ALA A 87 7.45 6.61 3.58
C ALA A 87 7.35 8.14 3.54
N GLN A 88 6.34 8.70 2.87
CA GLN A 88 6.11 10.15 2.72
C GLN A 88 5.34 10.77 3.90
N LYS A 89 5.55 10.35 5.16
CA LYS A 89 4.71 10.83 6.29
C LYS A 89 4.58 12.38 6.30
N PRO A 90 3.44 12.95 6.75
CA PRO A 90 3.15 14.38 6.62
C PRO A 90 4.16 15.33 7.27
N ASP A 91 4.92 14.84 8.25
CA ASP A 91 5.92 15.60 9.01
C ASP A 91 7.32 15.56 8.36
N ASP A 92 7.51 14.70 7.36
CA ASP A 92 8.76 14.60 6.62
C ASP A 92 8.71 15.51 5.38
N GLN A 93 9.74 16.34 5.19
CA GLN A 93 10.01 17.07 3.94
C GLN A 93 10.48 16.14 2.80
N LEU A 94 10.03 14.88 2.83
CA LEU A 94 10.41 13.87 1.85
C LEU A 94 9.53 14.04 0.61
N HIS A 95 10.08 14.66 -0.42
CA HIS A 95 9.45 14.64 -1.73
C HIS A 95 9.77 13.28 -2.36
N VAL A 96 8.74 12.51 -2.71
CA VAL A 96 8.86 11.16 -3.28
C VAL A 96 8.43 11.18 -4.74
N VAL A 97 9.23 10.59 -5.62
CA VAL A 97 8.91 10.49 -7.05
C VAL A 97 8.38 9.11 -7.37
N PHE A 98 7.19 9.08 -7.99
CA PHE A 98 6.58 7.87 -8.55
C PHE A 98 6.69 7.84 -10.06
N LEU A 99 7.28 6.78 -10.58
CA LEU A 99 7.16 6.45 -11.99
C LEU A 99 6.18 5.29 -12.16
N TYR A 100 5.18 5.50 -13.01
CA TYR A 100 4.12 4.55 -13.28
C TYR A 100 4.20 4.05 -14.72
N CYS A 101 4.08 2.73 -14.91
CA CYS A 101 3.77 2.14 -16.21
C CYS A 101 2.29 1.78 -16.24
N PHE A 102 1.48 2.53 -16.98
CA PHE A 102 0.08 2.18 -17.19
C PHE A 102 0.01 1.05 -18.21
N LYS A 103 -0.21 -0.18 -17.73
CA LYS A 103 -0.66 -1.27 -18.60
C LYS A 103 -2.16 -1.07 -18.82
N LEU A 104 -2.50 -0.39 -19.92
CA LEU A 104 -3.87 -0.37 -20.45
C LEU A 104 -4.31 -1.78 -20.85
#